data_AF-A0A5N5J7Z0-F1
#
_entry.id   AF-A0A5N5J7Z0-F1
#
_cell.length_a   1.000
_cell.length_b   1.000
_cell.length_c   1.000
_cell.angle_alpha   90.00
_cell.angle_beta   90.00
_cell.angle_gamma   90.00
#
_symmetry.space_group_name_H-M   'P 1'
#
loop_
_entity.id
_entity.type
_entity.pdbx_description
1 polymer ?
#
loop_
_entity_poly.entity_id
_entity_poly.type
_entity_poly.pdbx_seq_one_letter_code
_entity_poly.pdbx_strand_id
1 'polypeptide(L)'
;HHITPEWREKAKVFGIPVMDYDGIAEVWVDSLEDWVEIVSDPDFQKEVQADEPNFLQAPIHIMVGYDHMVIGDEWSPKGAGV
;
A
#
# COMPACT_ATOMS: atom_id res chain seq x y z
N HIS A 1 1.15 -6.51 16.05
CA HIS A 1 1.85 -5.23 15.83
C HIS A 1 3.07 -5.49 14.96
N HIS A 2 3.06 -4.96 13.73
CA HIS A 2 4.16 -5.14 12.79
C HIS A 2 5.37 -4.23 13.09
N ILE A 3 5.16 -3.08 13.75
CA ILE A 3 6.21 -2.24 14.34
C ILE A 3 5.85 -1.88 15.79
N THR A 4 6.78 -2.04 16.73
CA THR A 4 6.54 -1.64 18.13
C THR A 4 6.90 -0.16 18.34
N PRO A 5 6.35 0.51 19.39
CA PRO A 5 6.69 1.89 19.71
C PRO A 5 8.19 2.14 19.90
N GLU A 6 8.91 1.16 20.46
CA GLU A 6 10.36 1.23 20.67
C GLU A 6 11.13 1.28 19.34
N TRP A 7 10.74 0.46 18.37
CA TRP A 7 11.38 0.44 17.06
C TRP A 7 11.06 1.70 16.26
N ARG A 8 9.84 2.24 16.38
CA ARG A 8 9.47 3.53 15.82
C ARG A 8 10.34 4.67 16.37
N GLU A 9 10.63 4.68 17.67
CA GLU A 9 11.53 5.66 18.28
C GLU A 9 12.96 5.53 17.75
N LYS A 10 13.48 4.30 17.70
CA LYS A 10 14.84 4.03 17.20
C LYS A 10 15.03 4.44 15.75
N ALA A 11 14.00 4.27 14.90
CA ALA A 11 14.05 4.60 13.48
C ALA A 11 14.20 6.11 13.21
N LYS A 12 13.94 6.99 14.20
CA LYS A 12 14.17 8.44 14.06
C LYS A 12 15.62 8.81 13.72
N VAL A 13 16.59 7.94 14.06
CA VAL A 13 18.00 8.15 13.74
C VAL A 13 18.27 8.27 12.23
N PHE A 14 17.38 7.72 11.38
CA PHE A 14 17.52 7.79 9.93
C PHE A 14 17.31 9.19 9.36
N GLY A 15 16.70 10.11 10.12
CA GLY A 15 16.33 11.44 9.61
C GLY A 15 15.24 11.41 8.52
N ILE A 16 14.61 10.25 8.31
CA ILE A 16 13.51 10.04 7.37
C ILE A 16 12.23 9.81 8.17
N PRO A 17 11.09 10.44 7.83
CA PRO A 17 9.83 10.22 8.52
C PRO A 17 9.41 8.75 8.51
N VAL A 18 9.08 8.23 9.70
CA VAL A 18 8.53 6.87 9.87
C VAL A 18 7.01 6.96 9.77
N MET A 19 6.41 6.21 8.84
CA MET A 19 4.95 6.22 8.62
C MET A 19 4.19 5.77 9.86
N ASP A 20 3.05 6.38 10.17
CA ASP A 20 2.23 6.05 11.35
C ASP A 20 1.50 4.70 11.26
N TYR A 21 1.45 4.11 10.06
CA TYR A 21 0.88 2.80 9.80
C TYR A 21 1.90 1.69 10.11
N ASP A 22 1.41 0.51 10.50
CA ASP A 22 2.26 -0.65 10.78
C ASP A 22 2.36 -1.63 9.60
N GLY A 23 1.60 -1.43 8.52
CA GLY A 23 1.68 -2.20 7.29
C GLY A 23 1.18 -1.43 6.07
N ILE A 24 1.54 -1.95 4.90
CA ILE A 24 1.04 -1.51 3.58
C ILE A 24 0.62 -2.77 2.81
N ALA A 25 -0.53 -2.68 2.14
CA ALA A 25 -0.90 -3.60 1.08
C ALA A 25 -0.93 -2.81 -0.23
N GLU A 26 -0.46 -3.45 -1.30
CA GLU A 26 -0.48 -2.89 -2.65
C GLU A 26 -1.22 -3.88 -3.55
N VAL A 27 -2.25 -3.40 -4.23
CA VAL A 27 -3.09 -4.21 -5.10
C VAL A 27 -3.02 -3.63 -6.50
N TRP A 28 -2.68 -4.49 -7.46
CA TRP A 28 -2.62 -4.16 -8.87
C TRP A 28 -3.82 -4.78 -9.57
N VAL A 29 -4.59 -3.93 -10.24
CA VAL A 29 -5.80 -4.27 -10.98
C VAL A 29 -5.74 -3.63 -12.35
N ASP A 30 -6.37 -4.24 -13.34
CA ASP A 30 -6.41 -3.70 -14.70
C ASP A 30 -7.25 -2.40 -14.77
N SER A 31 -8.28 -2.29 -13.92
CA SER A 31 -9.12 -1.09 -13.77
C SER A 31 -9.66 -0.90 -12.35
N LEU A 32 -10.17 0.29 -12.03
CA LEU A 32 -10.84 0.54 -10.75
C LEU A 32 -12.16 -0.23 -10.64
N GLU A 33 -12.81 -0.47 -11.77
CA GLU A 33 -14.01 -1.30 -11.87
C GLU A 33 -13.70 -2.74 -11.43
N ASP A 34 -12.59 -3.32 -11.88
CA ASP A 34 -12.19 -4.67 -11.45
C ASP A 34 -11.95 -4.74 -9.94
N TRP A 35 -11.37 -3.68 -9.34
CA TRP A 35 -11.22 -3.62 -7.89
C TRP A 35 -12.57 -3.62 -7.17
N VAL A 36 -13.55 -2.85 -7.67
CA VAL A 36 -14.91 -2.83 -7.12
C VAL A 36 -15.57 -4.21 -7.24
N GLU A 37 -15.39 -4.89 -8.37
CA GLU A 37 -15.90 -6.25 -8.57
C GLU A 37 -15.27 -7.24 -7.57
N ILE A 38 -13.94 -7.19 -7.38
CA ILE A 38 -13.22 -8.03 -6.42
C ILE A 38 -13.76 -7.85 -5.00
N VAL A 39 -13.85 -6.61 -4.50
CA VAL A 39 -14.28 -6.38 -3.10
C VAL A 39 -15.79 -6.55 -2.88
N SER A 40 -16.56 -6.54 -3.97
CA SER A 40 -18.00 -6.83 -3.94
C SER A 40 -18.31 -8.32 -4.06
N ASP A 41 -17.32 -9.15 -4.41
CA ASP A 41 -17.49 -10.60 -4.53
C ASP A 41 -17.90 -11.23 -3.18
N PRO A 42 -18.97 -12.06 -3.14
CA PRO A 42 -19.43 -12.68 -1.90
C PRO A 42 -18.40 -13.56 -1.20
N ASP A 43 -17.54 -14.26 -1.95
CA ASP A 43 -16.48 -15.10 -1.39
C ASP A 43 -15.35 -14.23 -0.84
N PHE A 44 -15.02 -13.10 -1.49
CA PHE A 44 -14.10 -12.12 -0.93
C PHE A 44 -14.61 -11.59 0.41
N GLN A 45 -15.88 -11.19 0.48
CA GLN A 45 -16.47 -10.67 1.71
C GLN A 45 -16.51 -11.73 2.82
N LYS A 46 -16.85 -12.97 2.46
CA LYS A 46 -17.00 -14.07 3.40
C LYS A 46 -15.68 -14.55 3.97
N GLU A 47 -14.63 -14.62 3.17
CA GLU A 47 -13.36 -15.23 3.57
C GLU A 47 -12.29 -14.17 3.87
N VAL A 48 -12.17 -13.13 3.06
CA VAL A 48 -11.11 -12.10 3.20
C VAL A 48 -11.57 -10.99 4.14
N GLN A 49 -12.65 -10.30 3.82
CA GLN A 49 -13.13 -9.16 4.63
C GLN A 49 -13.52 -9.60 6.06
N ALA A 50 -14.01 -10.82 6.22
CA ALA A 50 -14.32 -11.37 7.54
C ALA A 50 -13.05 -11.67 8.39
N ASP A 51 -11.91 -11.93 7.76
CA ASP A 51 -10.64 -12.20 8.43
C ASP A 51 -9.84 -10.92 8.73
N GLU A 52 -9.98 -9.88 7.90
CA GLU A 52 -9.30 -8.59 8.07
C GLU A 52 -9.30 -8.05 9.51
N PRO A 53 -10.41 -8.05 10.28
CA PRO A 53 -10.42 -7.53 11.65
C PRO A 53 -9.52 -8.28 12.62
N ASN A 54 -9.07 -9.49 12.30
CA ASN A 54 -8.13 -10.25 13.13
C ASN A 54 -6.71 -9.64 13.12
N PHE A 55 -6.37 -8.87 12.09
CA PHE A 55 -5.01 -8.35 11.90
C PHE A 55 -4.92 -6.90 11.40
N LEU A 56 -6.02 -6.29 10.92
CA LEU A 56 -6.07 -4.90 10.46
C LEU A 56 -6.83 -4.02 11.45
N GLN A 57 -6.25 -2.85 11.75
CA GLN A 57 -6.88 -1.84 12.56
C GLN A 57 -7.54 -0.77 11.68
N ALA A 58 -8.85 -0.57 11.86
CA ALA A 58 -9.60 0.49 11.17
C ALA A 58 -9.37 1.89 11.80
N PRO A 59 -9.49 2.99 11.03
CA PRO A 59 -9.74 3.02 9.58
C PRO A 59 -8.46 2.76 8.76
N ILE A 60 -8.60 1.97 7.70
CA ILE A 60 -7.57 1.85 6.66
C ILE A 60 -7.59 3.11 5.77
N HIS A 61 -6.43 3.50 5.25
CA HIS A 61 -6.28 4.64 4.35
C HIS A 61 -5.84 4.13 2.99
N ILE A 62 -6.45 4.65 1.92
CA ILE A 62 -6.22 4.18 0.55
C ILE A 62 -5.57 5.31 -0.26
N MET A 63 -4.53 4.97 -1.00
CA MET A 63 -3.99 5.78 -2.09
C MET A 63 -4.32 5.09 -3.41
N VAL A 64 -4.85 5.83 -4.36
CA VAL A 64 -5.11 5.33 -5.73
C VAL A 64 -4.10 5.97 -6.66
N GLY A 65 -3.39 5.13 -7.42
CA GLY A 65 -2.41 5.55 -8.41
C GLY A 65 -2.60 4.80 -9.72
N TYR A 66 -1.91 5.28 -10.76
CA TYR A 66 -1.71 4.53 -11.99
C TYR A 66 -0.21 4.47 -12.24
N ASP A 67 0.26 3.31 -12.68
CA ASP A 67 1.66 3.12 -12.98
C ASP A 67 1.91 3.23 -14.48
N HIS A 68 2.75 4.20 -14.85
CA HIS A 68 3.22 4.34 -16.22
C HIS A 68 4.50 3.51 -16.40
N MET A 69 4.33 2.21 -16.63
CA MET A 69 5.46 1.31 -16.83
C MET A 69 6.13 1.60 -18.18
N VAL A 70 7.38 2.05 -18.14
CA VAL A 70 8.26 2.20 -19.32
C VAL A 70 9.30 1.10 -19.26
N ILE A 71 9.37 0.25 -20.29
CA ILE A 71 10.34 -0.85 -20.39
C ILE A 71 11.26 -0.57 -21.58
N GLY A 72 12.59 -0.62 -21.35
CA GLY A 72 13.60 -0.44 -22.40
C GLY A 72 14.21 0.96 -22.45
N ASP A 73 14.88 1.27 -23.56
CA ASP A 73 15.69 2.48 -23.74
C ASP A 73 14.87 3.79 -23.83
N GLU A 74 13.54 3.70 -23.76
CA GLU A 74 12.62 4.85 -23.79
C GLU A 74 12.58 5.62 -22.45
N TRP A 75 13.13 5.05 -21.37
CA TRP A 75 13.22 5.74 -20.09
C TRP A 75 14.46 6.64 -20.02
N SER A 76 14.24 7.96 -19.89
CA SER A 76 15.28 8.91 -19.49
C SER A 76 14.87 9.59 -18.18
N PRO A 77 15.70 9.57 -17.11
CA PRO A 77 15.38 10.27 -15.88
C PRO A 77 15.32 11.78 -16.16
N LYS A 78 14.14 12.39 -16.00
CA LYS A 78 14.03 13.85 -15.99
C LYS A 78 14.53 14.36 -14.64
N GLY A 79 15.68 15.02 -14.63
CA GLY A 79 16.14 15.82 -13.48
C GLY A 79 17.46 15.42 -12.81
N ALA A 80 18.30 14.57 -13.40
CA ALA A 80 19.67 14.35 -12.90
C ALA A 80 20.63 15.52 -13.27
N GLY A 81 20.12 16.75 -13.17
CA GLY A 81 20.83 17.98 -13.47
C GLY A 81 20.48 19.06 -12.46
N VAL A 82 21.01 18.91 -11.24
CA VAL A 82 21.54 19.95 -10.34
C VAL A 82 22.35 19.27 -9.24
#